data_AF-A0A5J4P7L6-F1
#
_entry.id   AF-A0A5J4P7L6-F1
#
_cell.length_a   1.000
_cell.length_b   1.000
_cell.length_c   1.000
_cell.angle_alpha   90.00
_cell.angle_beta   90.00
_cell.angle_gamma   90.00
#
_symmetry.space_group_name_H-M   'P 1'
#
loop_
_entity.id
_entity.type
_entity.pdbx_description
1 polymer ?
#
loop_
_entity_poly.entity_id
_entity_poly.type
_entity_poly.pdbx_seq_one_letter_code
_entity_poly.pdbx_strand_id
1 'polypeptide(L)'
;ALSAVAFTRGPGLIGSLLVGVSFAKGFARSLGIPMIEVNHLKSHVLAHFIKEEGEDKKLLPAFPFLCLLVSGGNSQIILVISFILVTPISRRI
;
A
#
# COMPACT_ATOMS: atom_id res chain seq x y z
N ALA A 1 5.36 5.43 22.30
CA ALA A 1 6.62 4.83 21.80
C ALA A 1 6.38 4.23 20.42
N LEU A 2 7.36 4.24 19.53
CA LEU A 2 7.24 3.63 18.19
C LEU A 2 7.29 2.10 18.31
N SER A 3 6.38 1.39 17.64
CA SER A 3 6.22 -0.07 17.82
C SER A 3 6.62 -0.92 16.61
N ALA A 4 6.66 -0.34 15.41
CA ALA A 4 7.02 -1.03 14.17
C ALA A 4 7.42 -0.03 13.07
N VAL A 5 8.07 -0.53 12.02
CA VAL A 5 8.42 0.24 10.82
C VAL A 5 7.85 -0.46 9.58
N ALA A 6 6.89 0.18 8.92
CA ALA A 6 6.38 -0.30 7.63
C ALA A 6 7.21 0.28 6.48
N PHE A 7 7.49 -0.53 5.45
CA PHE A 7 8.25 -0.08 4.28
C PHE A 7 7.70 -0.69 2.98
N THR A 8 7.83 0.06 1.89
CA THR A 8 7.42 -0.42 0.57
C THR A 8 8.45 -1.41 0.03
N ARG A 9 8.02 -2.65 -0.22
CA ARG A 9 8.85 -3.68 -0.87
C ARG A 9 8.83 -3.56 -2.40
N GLY A 10 7.74 -3.01 -2.96
CA GLY A 10 7.56 -2.81 -4.39
C GLY A 10 6.10 -2.94 -4.83
N PRO A 11 5.81 -2.88 -6.14
CA PRO A 11 6.75 -2.60 -7.25
C PRO A 11 7.26 -1.15 -7.25
N GLY A 12 8.38 -0.91 -7.93
CA GLY A 12 9.01 0.42 -8.03
C GLY A 12 10.42 0.34 -8.61
N LEU A 13 11.10 1.49 -8.75
CA LEU A 13 12.49 1.55 -9.20
C LEU A 13 13.41 0.86 -8.18
N ILE A 14 14.20 -0.11 -8.64
CA ILE A 14 15.05 -0.94 -7.77
C ILE A 14 16.02 -0.10 -6.93
N GLY A 15 16.60 0.96 -7.50
CA GLY A 15 17.53 1.84 -6.80
C GLY A 15 16.87 2.58 -5.62
N SER A 16 15.70 3.17 -5.86
CA SER A 16 14.94 3.87 -4.82
C SER A 16 14.45 2.91 -3.74
N LEU A 17 14.01 1.70 -4.11
CA LEU A 17 13.60 0.67 -3.16
C LEU A 17 14.77 0.22 -2.28
N LEU A 18 15.96 -0.02 -2.85
CA LEU A 18 17.14 -0.42 -2.09
C LEU A 18 17.52 0.61 -1.03
N VAL A 19 17.48 1.90 -1.36
CA VAL A 19 17.78 2.98 -0.41
C VAL A 19 16.76 2.98 0.73
N GLY A 20 15.47 2.99 0.42
CA GLY A 20 14.40 3.01 1.44
C GLY A 20 14.42 1.77 2.35
N VAL A 21 14.61 0.58 1.77
CA VAL A 21 14.71 -0.69 2.52
C VAL A 21 15.93 -0.69 3.44
N SER A 22 17.08 -0.19 2.97
CA SER A 22 18.31 -0.15 3.77
C SER A 22 18.15 0.76 4.98
N PHE A 23 17.53 1.93 4.79
CA PHE A 23 17.21 2.85 5.89
C PHE A 23 16.24 2.20 6.89
N ALA A 24 15.12 1.64 6.41
CA ALA A 24 14.12 1.00 7.27
C ALA A 24 14.73 -0.12 8.13
N LYS A 25 15.62 -0.94 7.53
CA LYS A 25 16.36 -1.99 8.25
C LYS A 25 17.23 -1.42 9.36
N GLY A 26 18.04 -0.41 9.06
CA GLY A 26 18.90 0.22 10.06
C GLY A 26 18.11 0.83 11.21
N PHE A 27 17.02 1.53 10.89
CA PHE A 27 16.16 2.21 11.85
C PHE A 27 15.37 1.24 12.75
N ALA A 28 14.75 0.21 12.16
CA ALA A 28 14.05 -0.81 12.92
C ALA A 28 15.00 -1.61 13.82
N ARG A 29 16.20 -1.92 13.32
CA ARG A 29 17.23 -2.64 14.06
C ARG A 29 17.79 -1.83 15.23
N SER A 30 18.01 -0.53 15.08
CA SER A 30 18.52 0.33 16.16
C SER A 30 17.51 0.49 17.29
N LEU A 31 16.22 0.50 16.96
CA LEU A 31 15.12 0.59 17.93
C LEU A 31 14.66 -0.76 18.47
N GLY A 32 15.13 -1.87 17.91
CA GLY A 32 14.72 -3.23 18.30
C GLY A 32 13.25 -3.54 17.99
N ILE A 33 12.66 -2.88 16.99
CA ILE A 33 11.24 -3.00 16.63
C ILE A 33 11.05 -3.78 15.32
N PRO A 34 9.91 -4.47 15.13
CA PRO A 34 9.62 -5.22 13.91
C PRO A 34 9.49 -4.34 12.67
N MET A 35 9.75 -4.96 11.51
CA MET A 35 9.63 -4.35 10.19
C MET A 35 8.52 -5.04 9.40
N ILE A 36 7.68 -4.28 8.70
CA ILE A 36 6.49 -4.78 7.99
C ILE A 36 6.61 -4.43 6.50
N GLU A 37 6.56 -5.46 5.66
CA GLU A 37 6.59 -5.29 4.20
C GLU A 37 5.22 -4.83 3.67
N VAL A 38 5.21 -3.78 2.85
CA VAL A 38 4.00 -3.24 2.23
C VAL A 38 4.13 -3.26 0.71
N ASN A 39 3.07 -3.73 0.04
CA ASN A 39 2.97 -3.66 -1.41
C ASN A 39 2.44 -2.27 -1.83
N HIS A 40 3.17 -1.61 -2.73
CA HIS A 40 2.90 -0.26 -3.19
C HIS A 40 1.49 -0.11 -3.78
N LEU A 41 1.11 -1.01 -4.71
CA LEU A 41 -0.18 -0.93 -5.40
C LEU A 41 -1.34 -1.26 -4.46
N LYS A 42 -1.19 -2.28 -3.61
CA LYS A 42 -2.20 -2.59 -2.60
C LYS A 42 -2.38 -1.43 -1.62
N SER A 43 -1.30 -0.75 -1.25
CA SER A 43 -1.37 0.43 -0.39
C SER A 43 -2.21 1.55 -1.01
N HIS A 44 -2.05 1.83 -2.31
CA HIS A 44 -2.89 2.80 -3.03
C HIS A 44 -4.39 2.45 -2.99
N VAL A 45 -4.74 1.17 -3.15
CA VAL A 45 -6.14 0.72 -3.08
C VAL A 45 -6.66 0.85 -1.65
N LEU A 46 -5.90 0.33 -0.67
CA LEU A 46 -6.33 0.23 0.72
C LEU A 46 -6.28 1.55 1.50
N ALA A 47 -5.57 2.55 1.01
CA ALA A 47 -5.51 3.88 1.63
C ALA A 47 -6.90 4.52 1.77
N HIS A 48 -7.84 4.22 0.87
CA HIS A 48 -9.24 4.67 0.95
C HIS A 48 -10.00 4.14 2.18
N PHE A 49 -9.43 3.17 2.91
CA PHE A 49 -10.02 2.61 4.14
C PHE A 49 -9.42 3.19 5.42
N ILE A 50 -8.45 4.10 5.31
CA ILE A 50 -7.96 4.88 6.46
C ILE A 50 -9.11 5.80 6.89
N LYS A 51 -9.47 5.73 8.17
CA LYS A 51 -10.52 6.56 8.75
C LYS A 51 -9.87 7.74 9.44
N GLU A 52 -10.24 8.95 9.06
CA GLU A 52 -9.91 10.12 9.86
C GLU A 52 -10.99 10.38 10.92
N GLU A 53 -10.60 11.02 12.03
CA GLU A 53 -11.53 11.40 13.09
C GLU A 53 -12.55 12.41 12.53
N GLY A 54 -13.84 12.07 12.60
CA GLY A 54 -14.93 12.91 12.09
C GLY A 54 -15.41 12.56 10.68
N GLU A 55 -14.81 11.58 10.00
CA GLU A 55 -15.30 11.12 8.69
C GLU A 55 -16.51 10.19 8.80
N ASP A 56 -17.51 10.45 7.95
CA ASP A 56 -18.68 9.59 7.81
C ASP A 56 -18.29 8.22 7.23
N LYS A 57 -18.53 7.16 8.00
CA LYS A 57 -18.33 5.75 7.58
C LYS A 57 -19.03 5.37 6.27
N LYS A 58 -19.96 6.20 5.78
CA LYS A 58 -20.68 6.03 4.51
C LYS A 58 -19.81 6.21 3.26
N LEU A 59 -18.66 6.87 3.36
CA LEU A 59 -17.78 7.13 2.22
C LEU A 59 -16.87 5.95 1.87
N LEU A 60 -16.81 4.92 2.73
CA LEU A 60 -15.98 3.75 2.50
C LEU A 60 -16.63 2.81 1.47
N PRO A 61 -15.92 2.42 0.40
CA PRO A 61 -16.46 1.50 -0.58
C PRO A 61 -16.71 0.13 0.05
N ALA A 62 -17.93 -0.38 -0.10
CA ALA A 62 -18.26 -1.75 0.29
C ALA A 62 -17.66 -2.74 -0.72
N PHE A 63 -17.18 -3.88 -0.22
CA PHE A 63 -16.73 -4.96 -1.09
C PHE A 63 -17.91 -5.72 -1.70
N PRO A 64 -17.80 -6.25 -2.94
CA PRO A 64 -16.70 -6.02 -3.89
C PRO A 64 -16.87 -4.69 -4.63
N PHE A 65 -15.76 -4.03 -4.98
CA PHE A 65 -15.77 -2.79 -5.78
C PHE A 65 -14.69 -2.79 -6.86
N LEU A 66 -14.86 -1.91 -7.85
CA LEU A 66 -13.87 -1.65 -8.89
C LEU A 66 -13.03 -0.43 -8.52
N CYS A 67 -11.71 -0.56 -8.62
CA CYS A 67 -10.75 0.51 -8.40
C CYS A 67 -10.01 0.80 -9.70
N LEU A 68 -10.02 2.07 -10.11
CA LEU A 68 -9.17 2.57 -11.19
C LEU A 68 -7.89 3.14 -10.58
N LEU A 69 -6.77 2.43 -10.77
CA LEU A 69 -5.46 2.86 -10.31
C LEU A 69 -4.73 3.51 -11.48
N VAL A 70 -4.58 4.83 -11.42
CA VAL A 70 -3.87 5.63 -12.42
C VAL A 70 -2.74 6.39 -11.73
N SER A 71 -1.51 6.13 -12.14
CA SER A 71 -0.30 6.83 -11.72
C SER A 71 0.66 6.98 -12.90
N GLY A 72 1.74 7.73 -12.74
CA GLY A 72 2.71 7.99 -13.82
C GLY A 72 3.39 6.75 -14.44
N GLY A 73 3.23 5.57 -13.85
CA GLY A 73 3.73 4.30 -14.42
C GLY A 73 2.77 3.12 -14.27
N ASN A 74 1.50 3.36 -13.93
CA ASN A 74 0.50 2.31 -13.83
C ASN A 74 -0.88 2.84 -14.23
N SER A 75 -1.54 2.21 -15.19
CA SER A 75 -2.97 2.41 -15.47
C SER A 75 -3.67 1.05 -15.44
N GLN A 76 -4.41 0.76 -14.37
CA GLN A 76 -4.98 -0.55 -14.10
C GLN A 76 -6.42 -0.45 -13.59
N ILE A 77 -7.27 -1.36 -14.07
CA ILE A 77 -8.59 -1.61 -13.48
C ILE A 77 -8.47 -2.83 -12.59
N ILE A 78 -8.87 -2.68 -11.33
CA ILE A 78 -8.67 -3.68 -10.28
C ILE A 78 -10.03 -4.01 -9.66
N LEU A 79 -10.36 -5.29 -9.62
CA LEU A 79 -11.47 -5.83 -8.83
C LEU A 79 -10.98 -6.06 -7.40
N VAL A 80 -11.62 -5.42 -6.44
CA VAL A 80 -11.29 -5.54 -5.01
C VAL A 80 -12.42 -6.30 -4.33
N ILE A 81 -12.13 -7.53 -3.90
CA ILE A 81 -13.13 -8.44 -3.32
C ILE A 81 -13.03 -8.45 -1.79
N SER A 82 -11.82 -8.25 -1.26
CA SER A 82 -11.58 -8.08 0.18
C SER A 82 -10.26 -7.34 0.40
N PHE A 83 -9.93 -7.05 1.67
CA PHE A 83 -8.63 -6.48 2.05
C PHE A 83 -7.42 -7.31 1.57
N ILE A 84 -7.61 -8.62 1.37
CA ILE A 84 -6.55 -9.55 0.99
C ILE A 84 -6.59 -9.83 -0.51
N LEU A 85 -7.80 -9.94 -1.07
CA LEU A 85 -8.05 -10.37 -2.45
C LEU A 85 -8.31 -9.17 -3.36
N VAL A 86 -7.30 -8.88 -4.17
CA VAL A 86 -7.25 -7.76 -5.12
C VAL A 86 -6.77 -8.29 -6.46
N THR A 87 -7.60 -8.21 -7.49
CA THR A 87 -7.36 -8.84 -8.80
C THR A 87 -7.36 -7.79 -9.91
N PRO A 88 -6.25 -7.60 -10.64
CA PRO A 88 -6.24 -6.74 -11.82
C PRO A 88 -7.07 -7.38 -12.94
N ILE A 89 -8.03 -6.64 -13.48
CA ILE A 89 -8.88 -7.06 -14.62
C ILE A 89 -8.27 -6.60 -15.94
N SER A 90 -7.62 -5.44 -15.94
CA SER A 90 -6.95 -4.88 -17.12
C SER A 90 -5.76 -4.05 -16.69
N ARG A 91 -4.66 -4.09 -17.46
CA ARG A 91 -3.43 -3.36 -17.18
C ARG A 91 -2.84 -2.78 -18.46
N ARG A 92 -2.49 -1.50 -18.39
CA ARG A 92 -1.56 -0.82 -19.29
C ARG A 92 -0.45 -0.20 -18.45
N ILE A 93 0.81 -0.46 -18.82
CA ILE A 93 1.98 0.19 -18.22
C ILE A 93 2.15 1.55 -18.89
#